data_AF-A0A1B9Y9K0-F1
#
_entry.id   AF-A0A1B9Y9K0-F1
#
_cell.length_a   1.000
_cell.length_b   1.000
_cell.length_c   1.000
_cell.angle_alpha   90.00
_cell.angle_beta   90.00
_cell.angle_gamma   90.00
#
_symmetry.space_group_name_H-M   'P 1'
#
loop_
_entity.id
_entity.type
_entity.pdbx_description
1 polymer ?
#
loop_
_entity_poly.entity_id
_entity_poly.type
_entity_poly.pdbx_seq_one_letter_code
_entity_poly.pdbx_strand_id
1 'polypeptide(L)' 'MTWTNKQIVSLLQDVNKVTLDLKNGKFNQFQRYSKDIRSALIGKKHVRMYFRKENESQIRILLFFDMRQNPEKIIDLLR' A
#
# COMPACT_ATOMS: atom_id res chain seq x y z
N MET A 1 -20.16 -2.37 3.85
CA MET A 1 -19.63 -1.27 4.69
C MET A 1 -19.14 -0.18 3.74
N THR A 2 -19.80 0.97 3.70
CA THR A 2 -19.47 2.07 2.77
C THR A 2 -18.51 3.03 3.45
N TRP A 3 -17.42 3.40 2.77
CA TRP A 3 -16.45 4.34 3.33
C TRP A 3 -17.04 5.75 3.39
N THR A 4 -16.75 6.49 4.46
CA THR A 4 -17.15 7.89 4.57
C THR A 4 -16.23 8.78 3.74
N ASN A 5 -16.70 9.95 3.30
CA ASN A 5 -15.87 10.93 2.59
C ASN A 5 -14.58 11.26 3.36
N LYS A 6 -14.66 11.38 4.70
CA LYS A 6 -13.48 11.62 5.54
C LYS A 6 -12.46 10.48 5.47
N GLN A 7 -12.93 9.22 5.40
CA GLN A 7 -12.05 8.06 5.24
C GLN A 7 -11.42 8.02 3.84
N ILE A 8 -12.19 8.37 2.79
CA ILE A 8 -11.68 8.45 1.42
C ILE A 8 -10.60 9.54 1.31
N VAL A 9 -10.86 10.74 1.81
CA VAL A 9 -9.90 11.84 1.79
C VAL A 9 -8.62 11.47 2.55
N SER A 10 -8.74 10.86 3.73
CA SER A 10 -7.59 10.38 4.49
C SER A 10 -6.76 9.34 3.73
N LEU A 11 -7.42 8.40 3.04
CA LEU A 11 -6.72 7.41 2.21
C LEU A 11 -5.94 8.10 1.08
N LEU A 12 -6.58 9.03 0.36
CA LEU A 12 -5.94 9.73 -0.76
C LEU A 12 -4.73 10.55 -0.30
N GLN A 13 -4.82 11.19 0.86
CA GLN A 13 -3.69 11.90 1.49
C GLN A 13 -2.54 10.96 1.81
N ASP A 14 -2.84 9.79 2.39
CA ASP A 14 -1.82 8.79 2.70
C ASP A 14 -1.15 8.24 1.42
N VAL A 15 -1.94 7.96 0.36
CA VAL A 15 -1.41 7.51 -0.94
C VAL A 15 -0.48 8.57 -1.55
N ASN A 16 -0.88 9.85 -1.51
CA ASN A 16 -0.05 10.95 -2.01
C ASN A 16 1.27 11.07 -1.24
N LYS A 17 1.22 10.94 0.09
CA LYS A 17 2.42 10.97 0.93
C LYS A 17 3.37 9.81 0.59
N VAL A 18 2.85 8.59 0.51
CA VAL A 18 3.65 7.41 0.13
C VAL A 18 4.26 7.61 -1.25
N THR A 19 3.49 8.08 -2.23
CA THR A 19 3.96 8.32 -3.59
C THR A 19 5.06 9.39 -3.64
N LEU A 20 4.92 10.48 -2.87
CA LEU A 20 5.92 11.54 -2.80
C LEU A 20 7.23 11.03 -2.19
N ASP A 21 7.15 10.29 -1.10
CA ASP A 21 8.33 9.68 -0.47
C ASP A 21 9.03 8.69 -1.39
N LEU A 22 8.26 7.91 -2.15
CA LEU A 22 8.76 7.00 -3.18
C LEU A 22 9.48 7.74 -4.31
N LYS A 23 8.90 8.84 -4.80
CA LYS A 23 9.53 9.73 -5.80
C LYS A 23 10.83 10.35 -5.29
N ASN A 24 10.91 10.64 -3.99
CA ASN A 24 12.10 11.17 -3.33
C ASN A 24 13.14 10.09 -2.99
N GLY A 25 13.00 8.86 -3.50
CA GLY A 25 13.98 7.79 -3.30
C GLY A 25 13.94 7.14 -1.92
N LYS A 26 12.96 7.44 -1.06
CA LYS A 26 12.87 6.89 0.30
C LYS A 26 12.35 5.45 0.36
N PHE A 27 12.62 4.64 -0.66
CA PHE A 27 12.11 3.26 -0.76
C PHE A 27 12.44 2.39 0.46
N ASN A 28 13.65 2.54 1.02
CA ASN A 28 14.12 1.72 2.14
C ASN A 28 13.48 2.07 3.49
N GLN A 29 12.78 3.20 3.61
CA GLN A 29 12.08 3.58 4.86
C GLN A 29 10.84 2.71 5.11
N PHE A 30 10.31 2.08 4.05
CA PHE A 30 9.09 1.32 4.12
C PHE A 30 9.33 -0.10 4.63
N GLN A 31 8.31 -0.67 5.29
CA GLN A 31 8.41 -1.98 5.91
C GLN A 31 8.70 -3.05 4.86
N ARG A 32 9.75 -3.84 5.07
CA ARG A 32 10.09 -4.97 4.21
C ARG A 32 9.05 -6.08 4.36
N TYR A 33 8.51 -6.55 3.23
CA TYR A 33 7.68 -7.75 3.19
C TYR A 33 8.47 -8.95 2.66
N SER A 34 9.17 -8.78 1.54
CA SER A 34 10.06 -9.80 0.96
C SER A 34 11.35 -9.14 0.43
N LYS A 35 12.15 -9.84 -0.39
CA LYS A 35 13.42 -9.31 -0.93
C LYS A 35 13.22 -7.96 -1.62
N ASP A 36 12.24 -7.88 -2.51
CA ASP A 36 12.04 -6.71 -3.38
C ASP A 36 10.70 -6.00 -3.13
N ILE A 37 9.89 -6.52 -2.21
CA ILE A 37 8.57 -5.98 -1.88
C ILE A 37 8.63 -5.22 -0.55
N ARG A 38 8.14 -4.00 -0.59
CA ARG A 38 7.94 -3.11 0.55
C ARG A 38 6.45 -2.85 0.73
N SER A 39 6.08 -2.39 1.92
CA SER A 39 4.70 -2.05 2.24
C SER A 39 4.58 -0.81 3.12
N ALA A 40 3.44 -0.15 2.99
CA ALA A 40 3.02 0.98 3.82
C ALA A 40 1.61 0.75 4.36
N LEU A 41 1.37 1.20 5.59
CA LEU A 41 0.03 1.23 6.19
C LEU A 41 -0.60 2.60 5.91
N ILE A 42 -1.76 2.59 5.27
CA ILE A 42 -2.52 3.77 4.85
C ILE A 42 -3.99 3.64 5.27
N GLY A 43 -4.77 4.71 5.12
CA GLY A 43 -6.20 4.71 5.41
C GLY A 43 -6.48 4.38 6.88
N LYS A 44 -5.78 5.05 7.80
CA LYS A 44 -5.79 4.76 9.25
C LYS A 44 -5.30 3.35 9.61
N LYS A 45 -4.28 2.85 8.90
CA LYS A 45 -3.70 1.51 9.08
C LYS A 45 -4.62 0.34 8.72
N HIS A 46 -5.79 0.63 8.15
CA HIS A 46 -6.72 -0.41 7.71
C HIS A 46 -6.38 -0.96 6.33
N VAL A 47 -5.56 -0.25 5.54
CA VAL A 47 -5.12 -0.74 4.24
C VAL A 47 -3.61 -0.88 4.23
N ARG A 48 -3.12 -2.05 3.81
CA ARG A 48 -1.72 -2.28 3.52
C ARG A 48 -1.50 -2.19 2.02
N MET A 49 -0.69 -1.22 1.62
CA MET A 49 -0.28 -1.00 0.24
C MET A 49 1.06 -1.70 0.01
N TYR A 50 1.12 -2.59 -0.96
CA TYR A 50 2.33 -3.33 -1.36
C TYR A 50 2.89 -2.78 -2.66
N PHE A 51 4.21 -2.66 -2.73
CA PHE A 51 4.90 -2.15 -3.91
C PHE A 51 6.32 -2.68 -4.01
N ARG A 52 6.87 -2.65 -5.22
CA ARG A 52 8.25 -3.03 -5.50
C ARG A 52 8.90 -2.04 -6.45
N LYS A 53 10.22 -1.88 -6.31
CA LYS A 53 11.03 -1.10 -7.25
C LYS A 53 11.38 -2.02 -8.43
N GLU A 54 10.91 -1.68 -9.63
CA GLU A 54 11.24 -2.44 -10.85
C GLU A 54 12.62 -2.04 -11.37
N ASN A 55 12.93 -0.75 -11.31
CA ASN A 55 14.20 -0.15 -11.69
C ASN A 55 14.36 1.23 -11.02
N GLU A 56 15.39 1.99 -11.39
CA GLU A 56 15.67 3.29 -10.76
C GLU A 56 14.56 4.34 -10.91
N SER A 57 13.77 4.26 -11.99
CA SER A 57 12.74 5.25 -12.32
C SER A 57 11.31 4.74 -12.13
N GLN A 58 11.12 3.45 -11.86
CA GLN A 58 9.81 2.83 -11.80
C GLN A 58 9.56 2.06 -10.50
N ILE A 59 8.44 2.41 -9.86
CA ILE A 59 7.87 1.65 -8.74
C ILE A 59 6.51 1.12 -9.17
N ARG A 60 6.31 -0.19 -9.03
CA ARG A 60 5.04 -0.84 -9.30
C ARG A 60 4.28 -1.03 -8.00
N ILE A 61 3.04 -0.55 -7.96
CA ILE A 61 2.08 -0.87 -6.90
C ILE A 61 1.47 -2.23 -7.23
N LEU A 62 1.54 -3.16 -6.28
CA LEU A 62 1.12 -4.56 -6.47
C LEU A 62 -0.31 -4.78 -5.99
N LEU A 63 -0.64 -4.29 -4.79
CA LEU A 63 -1.91 -4.57 -4.14
C LEU A 63 -2.22 -3.53 -3.07
N PHE A 64 -3.51 -3.22 -2.92
CA PHE A 64 -4.08 -2.61 -1.72
C PHE A 64 -4.90 -3.66 -0.99
N PHE A 65 -4.49 -4.03 0.22
CA PHE A 65 -5.16 -5.05 1.02
C PHE A 65 -5.85 -4.44 2.24
N ASP A 66 -7.17 -4.62 2.37
CA ASP A 66 -7.90 -4.19 3.56
C ASP A 66 -7.62 -5.18 4.70
N MET A 67 -6.83 -4.74 5.67
CA MET A 67 -6.39 -5.49 6.85
C MET A 67 -7.53 -5.85 7.80
N ARG A 68 -8.74 -5.30 7.61
CA ARG A 68 -9.93 -5.67 8.39
C ARG A 68 -10.63 -6.90 7.82
N GLN A 69 -10.28 -7.32 6.60
CA GLN A 69 -10.83 -8.52 6.00
C GLN A 69 -10.09 -9.76 6.50
N ASN A 70 -10.78 -10.90 6.53
CA ASN A 70 -10.14 -12.18 6.83
C ASN A 70 -9.01 -12.43 5.81
N PRO A 71 -7.76 -12.62 6.25
CA PRO A 71 -6.61 -12.86 5.36
C PRO A 71 -6.80 -14.08 4.44
N GLU A 72 -7.61 -15.06 4.81
CA GLU A 72 -7.90 -16.22 3.95
C GLU A 72 -8.64 -15.83 2.66
N LYS A 73 -9.36 -14.70 2.64
CA LYS A 73 -10.02 -14.20 1.43
C LYS A 73 -9.04 -13.80 0.32
N ILE A 74 -7.77 -13.58 0.65
CA ILE A 74 -6.73 -13.35 -0.37
C ILE A 74 -6.52 -14.60 -1.23
N ILE A 75 -6.70 -15.80 -0.66
CA ILE A 75 -6.55 -17.06 -1.38
C ILE A 75 -7.65 -17.19 -2.44
N ASP A 76 -8.87 -16.75 -2.13
CA ASP A 76 -9.98 -16.73 -3.08
C ASP A 76 -9.78 -15.75 -4.24
N LEU A 77 -9.03 -14.65 -4.03
CA LEU A 77 -8.69 -13.66 -5.07
C LEU A 77 -7.54 -14.11 -5.98
N LEU A 78 -6.77 -15.13 -5.58
CA LEU A 78 -5.62 -15.66 -6.32
C LEU A 78 -5.97 -16.93 -7.12
N ARG A 79 -7.23 -17.37 -7.09
CA ARG A 79 -7.78 -18.41 -7.97
C ARG A 79 -8.25 -17.80 -9.28
#